data_AF-A0A8F4J7P9-F1
#
_entry.id   AF-A0A8F4J7P9-F1
#
_cell.length_a   1.000
_cell.length_b   1.000
_cell.length_c   1.000
_cell.angle_alpha   90.00
_cell.angle_beta   90.00
_cell.angle_gamma   90.00
#
_symmetry.space_group_name_H-M   'P 1'
#
loop_
_entity.id
_entity.type
_entity.pdbx_description
1 polymer ?
#
loop_
_entity_poly.entity_id
_entity_poly.type
_entity_poly.pdbx_seq_one_letter_code
_entity_poly.pdbx_strand_id
1 'polypeptide(L)'
;MGHLVAALDARQALGLDEVLLVVANAPWQKVGARRISGAEDRLAMVQAAVAGTEGLVASDLEIRRGGLSYTADTLAALHEEAPEAELFLVLGNDAAAGFATWDRHDEVARQAHLVVVDRPGTPTPIDDGFSWTRIDIPELEISSTELRQRVGDGRSIDYLTPAAVVTCISERGLYR
;
A
#
# COMPACT_ATOMS: atom_id res chain seq x y z
N MET A 1 -5.03 6.57 7.93
CA MET A 1 -6.34 5.86 8.02
C MET A 1 -6.72 5.15 6.73
N GLY A 2 -6.79 5.84 5.57
CA GLY A 2 -7.28 5.23 4.31
C GLY A 2 -6.67 3.87 3.93
N HIS A 3 -5.34 3.71 4.02
CA HIS A 3 -4.69 2.42 3.71
C HIS A 3 -5.07 1.29 4.69
N LEU A 4 -5.32 1.59 5.96
CA LEU A 4 -5.70 0.57 6.95
C LEU A 4 -7.13 0.09 6.73
N VAL A 5 -8.04 1.02 6.42
CA VAL A 5 -9.43 0.68 6.10
C VAL A 5 -9.48 -0.19 4.85
N ALA A 6 -8.76 0.19 3.80
CA ALA A 6 -8.62 -0.64 2.60
C ALA A 6 -8.10 -2.06 2.90
N ALA A 7 -7.06 -2.19 3.72
CA ALA A 7 -6.49 -3.48 4.06
C ALA A 7 -7.45 -4.34 4.90
N LEU A 8 -8.16 -3.74 5.87
CA LEU A 8 -9.12 -4.44 6.72
C LEU A 8 -10.35 -4.90 5.93
N ASP A 9 -10.93 -4.01 5.13
CA ASP A 9 -12.12 -4.32 4.33
C ASP A 9 -11.80 -5.38 3.27
N ALA A 10 -10.62 -5.29 2.63
CA ALA A 10 -10.16 -6.33 1.70
C ALA A 10 -9.98 -7.68 2.40
N ARG A 11 -9.36 -7.71 3.58
CA ARG A 11 -9.20 -8.94 4.36
C ARG A 11 -10.54 -9.57 4.69
N GLN A 12 -11.49 -8.78 5.19
CA GLN A 12 -12.80 -9.26 5.60
C GLN A 12 -13.65 -9.72 4.42
N ALA A 13 -13.70 -8.94 3.34
CA ALA A 13 -14.55 -9.23 2.19
C ALA A 13 -14.10 -10.47 1.41
N LEU A 14 -12.78 -10.73 1.37
CA LEU A 14 -12.21 -11.88 0.66
C LEU A 14 -11.88 -13.07 1.58
N GLY A 15 -12.02 -12.92 2.89
CA GLY A 15 -11.69 -13.97 3.85
C GLY A 15 -10.19 -14.31 3.90
N LEU A 16 -9.32 -13.31 3.73
CA LEU A 16 -7.86 -13.53 3.72
C LEU A 16 -7.35 -13.78 5.14
N ASP A 17 -6.37 -14.68 5.26
CA ASP A 17 -5.66 -14.92 6.53
C ASP A 17 -4.89 -13.67 6.98
N GLU A 18 -4.15 -13.05 6.05
CA GLU A 18 -3.32 -11.88 6.32
C GLU A 18 -3.29 -10.91 5.12
N VAL A 19 -3.04 -9.63 5.40
CA VAL A 19 -2.75 -8.60 4.39
C VAL A 19 -1.39 -7.97 4.67
N LEU A 20 -0.48 -8.12 3.70
CA LEU A 20 0.85 -7.56 3.74
C LEU A 20 0.84 -6.10 3.24
N LEU A 21 1.15 -5.16 4.11
CA LEU A 21 1.45 -3.77 3.74
C LEU A 21 2.92 -3.69 3.32
N VAL A 22 3.18 -4.00 2.06
CA VAL A 22 4.53 -4.02 1.47
C VAL A 22 5.08 -2.60 1.31
N VAL A 23 6.23 -2.33 1.95
CA VAL A 23 6.92 -1.05 1.84
C VAL A 23 7.96 -1.13 0.74
N ALA A 24 7.72 -0.40 -0.35
CA ALA A 24 8.67 -0.36 -1.45
C ALA A 24 10.04 0.17 -1.03
N ASN A 25 11.14 -0.41 -1.52
CA ASN A 25 12.49 0.13 -1.34
C ASN A 25 12.66 1.42 -2.16
N ALA A 26 12.66 1.28 -3.48
CA ALA A 26 12.77 2.37 -4.45
C ALA A 26 11.73 2.17 -5.56
N PRO A 27 10.53 2.79 -5.45
CA PRO A 27 9.46 2.62 -6.45
C PRO A 27 9.91 3.17 -7.81
N TRP A 28 10.04 2.29 -8.80
CA TRP A 28 10.62 2.61 -10.11
C TRP A 28 9.93 3.80 -10.79
N GLN A 29 8.59 3.88 -10.69
CA GLN A 29 7.78 4.96 -11.29
C GLN A 29 8.05 6.35 -10.70
N LYS A 30 8.68 6.43 -9.52
CA LYS A 30 8.88 7.69 -8.80
C LYS A 30 10.36 8.09 -8.73
N VAL A 31 11.25 7.32 -9.36
CA VAL A 31 12.67 7.66 -9.46
C VAL A 31 12.81 8.99 -10.19
N GLY A 32 13.44 9.97 -9.55
CA GLY A 32 13.64 11.31 -10.11
C GLY A 32 12.42 12.25 -10.08
N ALA A 33 11.23 11.76 -9.74
CA ALA A 33 10.00 12.57 -9.78
C ALA A 33 9.80 13.44 -8.53
N ARG A 34 10.18 12.94 -7.34
CA ARG A 34 10.10 13.69 -6.07
C ARG A 34 10.97 13.06 -4.98
N ARG A 35 11.30 13.85 -3.95
CA ARG A 35 11.90 13.32 -2.72
C ARG A 35 10.89 12.45 -1.97
N ILE A 36 11.28 11.21 -1.67
CA ILE A 36 10.50 10.25 -0.88
C ILE A 36 11.25 10.04 0.44
N SER A 37 10.53 9.86 1.55
CA SER A 37 11.12 9.44 2.82
C SER A 37 11.89 8.13 2.66
N GLY A 38 12.96 7.95 3.46
CA GLY A 38 13.74 6.72 3.47
C GLY A 38 12.86 5.49 3.65
N ALA A 39 13.24 4.37 3.03
CA ALA A 39 12.45 3.14 3.10
C ALA A 39 12.28 2.66 4.55
N GLU A 40 13.33 2.75 5.36
CA GLU A 40 13.31 2.41 6.78
C GLU A 40 12.35 3.28 7.60
N ASP A 41 12.30 4.58 7.32
CA ASP A 41 11.34 5.48 8.00
C ASP A 41 9.90 5.15 7.62
N ARG A 42 9.68 4.79 6.35
CA ARG A 42 8.36 4.36 5.88
C ARG A 42 7.97 3.02 6.50
N LEU A 43 8.90 2.07 6.59
CA LEU A 43 8.68 0.78 7.24
C LEU A 43 8.30 0.97 8.71
N ALA A 44 9.05 1.80 9.44
CA ALA A 44 8.74 2.09 10.84
C ALA A 44 7.33 2.68 11.03
N MET A 45 6.91 3.59 10.15
CA MET A 45 5.54 4.12 10.19
C MET A 45 4.49 3.04 9.89
N VAL A 46 4.74 2.14 8.94
CA VAL A 46 3.80 1.05 8.62
C VAL A 46 3.73 0.04 9.77
N GLN A 47 4.87 -0.33 10.35
CA GLN A 47 4.94 -1.18 11.55
C GLN A 47 4.15 -0.56 12.71
N ALA A 48 4.34 0.74 12.97
CA ALA A 48 3.57 1.46 13.97
C ALA A 48 2.06 1.52 13.65
N ALA A 49 1.70 1.59 12.36
CA ALA A 49 0.30 1.66 11.93
C ALA A 49 -0.45 0.34 12.12
N VAL A 50 0.22 -0.80 11.93
CA VAL A 50 -0.40 -2.13 12.00
C VAL A 50 -0.20 -2.83 13.35
N ALA A 51 0.64 -2.27 14.23
CA ALA A 51 0.93 -2.84 15.54
C ALA A 51 -0.37 -3.13 16.33
N GLY A 52 -0.54 -4.40 16.73
CA GLY A 52 -1.71 -4.86 17.49
C GLY A 52 -2.97 -5.07 16.64
N THR A 53 -2.90 -4.96 15.32
CA THR A 53 -4.02 -5.28 14.42
C THR A 53 -3.81 -6.68 13.85
N GLU A 54 -4.59 -7.65 14.35
CA GLU A 54 -4.57 -9.03 13.85
C GLU A 54 -4.81 -9.06 12.34
N GLY A 55 -4.05 -9.88 11.62
CA GLY A 55 -4.16 -10.08 10.17
C GLY A 55 -3.60 -8.95 9.30
N LEU A 56 -3.00 -7.90 9.87
CA LEU A 56 -2.25 -6.88 9.10
C LEU A 56 -0.76 -6.95 9.44
N VAL A 57 0.08 -7.05 8.41
CA VAL A 57 1.52 -7.24 8.59
C VAL A 57 2.29 -6.21 7.77
N ALA A 58 3.24 -5.52 8.40
CA ALA A 58 4.18 -4.66 7.68
C ALA A 58 5.24 -5.54 7.01
N SER A 59 5.43 -5.40 5.69
CA SER A 59 6.41 -6.20 4.95
C SER A 59 7.58 -5.34 4.47
N ASP A 60 8.78 -5.77 4.83
CA ASP A 60 10.06 -5.19 4.42
C ASP A 60 10.68 -5.93 3.21
N LEU A 61 9.93 -6.83 2.57
CA LEU A 61 10.42 -7.74 1.53
C LEU A 61 11.19 -7.01 0.43
N GLU A 62 10.64 -5.91 -0.08
CA GLU A 62 11.31 -5.13 -1.13
C GLU A 62 12.54 -4.38 -0.61
N ILE A 63 12.55 -3.97 0.66
CA ILE A 63 13.70 -3.33 1.31
C ILE A 63 14.84 -4.32 1.45
N ARG A 64 14.56 -5.53 1.94
CA ARG A 64 15.53 -6.62 2.05
C ARG A 64 16.10 -7.04 0.69
N ARG A 65 15.25 -7.09 -0.34
CA ARG A 65 15.67 -7.38 -1.73
C ARG A 65 16.58 -6.30 -2.30
N GLY A 66 16.37 -5.04 -1.91
CA GLY A 66 17.10 -3.89 -2.44
C GLY A 66 16.75 -3.60 -3.90
N GLY A 67 17.48 -2.64 -4.49
CA GLY A 67 17.25 -2.23 -5.88
C GLY A 67 15.89 -1.56 -6.12
N LEU A 68 15.42 -1.59 -7.37
CA LEU A 68 14.12 -1.05 -7.73
C LEU A 68 12.98 -2.00 -7.34
N SER A 69 11.86 -1.40 -6.96
CA SER A 69 10.67 -2.09 -6.48
C SER A 69 9.69 -2.38 -7.61
N TYR A 70 9.69 -3.61 -8.15
CA TYR A 70 8.71 -4.09 -9.14
C TYR A 70 7.74 -5.08 -8.51
N THR A 71 6.44 -4.93 -8.79
CA THR A 71 5.38 -5.80 -8.25
C THR A 71 5.54 -7.26 -8.70
N ALA A 72 5.96 -7.50 -9.95
CA ALA A 72 6.22 -8.84 -10.46
C ALA A 72 7.29 -9.57 -9.62
N ASP A 73 8.37 -8.89 -9.25
CA ASP A 73 9.43 -9.47 -8.41
C ASP A 73 8.96 -9.71 -6.97
N THR A 74 8.06 -8.86 -6.48
CA THR A 74 7.46 -9.01 -5.15
C THR A 74 6.53 -10.21 -5.09
N LEU A 75 5.68 -10.41 -6.09
CA LEU A 75 4.81 -11.58 -6.18
C LEU A 75 5.61 -12.86 -6.40
N ALA A 76 6.65 -12.83 -7.23
CA ALA A 76 7.55 -13.97 -7.41
C ALA A 76 8.20 -14.39 -6.09
N ALA A 77 8.76 -13.44 -5.33
CA ALA A 77 9.37 -13.73 -4.04
C ALA A 77 8.36 -14.26 -3.01
N LEU A 78 7.14 -13.74 -2.98
CA LEU A 78 6.08 -14.26 -2.09
C LEU A 78 5.67 -15.68 -2.46
N HIS A 79 5.57 -15.99 -3.75
CA HIS A 79 5.27 -17.34 -4.21
C HIS A 79 6.40 -18.33 -3.87
N GLU A 80 7.66 -17.88 -3.92
CA GLU A 80 8.79 -18.70 -3.47
C GLU A 80 8.77 -18.96 -1.95
N GLU A 81 8.43 -17.94 -1.15
CA GLU A 81 8.33 -18.05 0.31
C GLU A 81 7.11 -18.89 0.76
N ALA A 82 6.00 -18.84 0.01
CA ALA A 82 4.76 -19.57 0.29
C ALA A 82 4.08 -20.10 -0.99
N PRO A 83 4.55 -21.23 -1.56
CA PRO A 83 4.05 -21.75 -2.84
C PRO A 83 2.57 -22.11 -2.88
N GLU A 84 2.01 -22.48 -1.73
CA GLU A 84 0.60 -22.87 -1.57
C GLU A 84 -0.32 -21.67 -1.29
N ALA A 85 0.23 -20.46 -1.12
CA ALA A 85 -0.56 -19.27 -0.84
C ALA A 85 -1.26 -18.76 -2.10
N GLU A 86 -2.54 -18.43 -1.96
CA GLU A 86 -3.28 -17.67 -2.97
C GLU A 86 -3.00 -16.18 -2.76
N LEU A 87 -2.44 -15.52 -3.77
CA LEU A 87 -2.03 -14.12 -3.66
C LEU A 87 -3.10 -13.19 -4.22
N PHE A 88 -3.40 -12.12 -3.48
CA PHE A 88 -4.33 -11.06 -3.88
C PHE A 88 -3.58 -9.73 -3.91
N LEU A 89 -3.55 -9.08 -5.09
CA LEU A 89 -2.95 -7.75 -5.23
C LEU A 89 -4.03 -6.68 -5.04
N VAL A 90 -4.03 -6.06 -3.86
CA VAL A 90 -5.00 -5.02 -3.48
C VAL A 90 -4.49 -3.63 -3.86
N LEU A 91 -5.21 -2.94 -4.74
CA LEU A 91 -4.86 -1.63 -5.28
C LEU A 91 -6.01 -0.63 -5.12
N GLY A 92 -5.68 0.64 -4.89
CA GLY A 92 -6.67 1.71 -5.04
C GLY A 92 -6.95 2.04 -6.51
N ASN A 93 -8.07 2.70 -6.77
CA ASN A 93 -8.50 3.10 -8.12
C ASN A 93 -7.41 3.76 -8.97
N ASP A 94 -6.63 4.70 -8.42
CA ASP A 94 -5.58 5.40 -9.17
C ASP A 94 -4.49 4.44 -9.68
N ALA A 95 -4.13 3.44 -8.89
CA ALA A 95 -3.11 2.46 -9.25
C ALA A 95 -3.66 1.43 -10.24
N ALA A 96 -4.89 0.97 -10.02
CA ALA A 96 -5.57 0.03 -10.90
C ALA A 96 -5.81 0.61 -12.30
N ALA A 97 -6.22 1.88 -12.41
CA ALA A 97 -6.40 2.57 -13.69
C ALA A 97 -5.11 2.68 -14.52
N GLY A 98 -3.95 2.67 -13.85
CA GLY A 98 -2.64 2.69 -14.49
C GLY A 98 -1.98 1.32 -14.64
N PHE A 99 -2.68 0.21 -14.31
CA PHE A 99 -2.06 -1.11 -14.17
C PHE A 99 -1.36 -1.60 -15.44
N ALA A 100 -1.96 -1.40 -16.62
CA ALA A 100 -1.36 -1.77 -17.91
C ALA A 100 -0.04 -1.04 -18.23
N THR A 101 0.28 0.04 -17.50
CA THR A 101 1.57 0.75 -17.63
C THR A 101 2.67 0.15 -16.76
N TRP A 102 2.34 -0.85 -15.93
CA TRP A 102 3.30 -1.46 -15.03
C TRP A 102 4.25 -2.38 -15.78
N ASP A 103 5.51 -2.38 -15.34
CA ASP A 103 6.51 -3.34 -15.79
C ASP A 103 6.02 -4.75 -15.53
N ARG A 104 6.01 -5.58 -16.60
CA ARG A 104 5.55 -6.98 -16.54
C ARG A 104 4.15 -7.16 -15.93
N HIS A 105 3.21 -6.25 -16.22
CA HIS A 105 1.83 -6.34 -15.74
C HIS A 105 1.13 -7.67 -16.08
N ASP A 106 1.44 -8.27 -17.24
CA ASP A 106 0.94 -9.61 -17.61
C ASP A 106 1.43 -10.72 -16.65
N GLU A 107 2.66 -10.62 -16.14
CA GLU A 107 3.18 -11.56 -15.13
C GLU A 107 2.45 -11.34 -13.80
N VAL A 108 2.28 -10.07 -13.40
CA VAL A 108 1.55 -9.71 -12.18
C VAL A 108 0.13 -10.29 -12.20
N ALA A 109 -0.59 -10.13 -13.31
CA ALA A 109 -1.96 -10.63 -13.47
C ALA A 109 -2.05 -12.18 -13.48
N ARG A 110 -0.95 -12.89 -13.78
CA ARG A 110 -0.89 -14.36 -13.67
C ARG A 110 -0.53 -14.85 -12.27
N GLN A 111 0.16 -14.03 -11.48
CA GLN A 111 0.69 -14.40 -10.16
C GLN A 111 -0.26 -14.08 -9.01
N ALA A 112 -1.28 -13.23 -9.23
CA ALA A 112 -2.21 -12.83 -8.18
C ALA A 112 -3.60 -12.50 -8.72
N HIS A 113 -4.61 -12.67 -7.87
CA HIS A 113 -5.95 -12.15 -8.08
C HIS A 113 -5.93 -10.62 -7.94
N LEU A 114 -6.38 -9.91 -8.97
CA LEU A 114 -6.40 -8.44 -8.96
C LEU A 114 -7.62 -7.94 -8.20
N VAL A 115 -7.37 -7.09 -7.21
CA VAL A 115 -8.39 -6.51 -6.34
C VAL A 115 -8.27 -5.00 -6.37
N VAL A 116 -9.38 -4.32 -6.66
CA VAL A 116 -9.47 -2.86 -6.58
C VAL A 116 -10.36 -2.46 -5.41
N VAL A 117 -9.84 -1.58 -4.55
CA VAL A 117 -10.62 -0.93 -3.49
C VAL A 117 -11.20 0.38 -4.00
N ASP A 118 -12.52 0.43 -4.03
CA ASP A 118 -13.32 1.55 -4.50
C ASP A 118 -13.67 2.49 -3.35
N ARG A 119 -13.36 3.78 -3.55
CA ARG A 119 -13.93 4.83 -2.72
C ARG A 119 -15.37 5.11 -3.20
N PRO A 120 -16.28 5.53 -2.32
CA PRO A 120 -17.65 5.84 -2.69
C PRO A 120 -17.69 6.88 -3.81
N GLY A 121 -18.50 6.61 -4.83
CA GLY A 121 -18.54 7.42 -6.06
C GLY A 121 -18.72 6.54 -7.29
N THR A 122 -18.41 7.11 -8.46
CA THR A 122 -18.46 6.36 -9.72
C THR A 122 -17.23 5.46 -9.83
N PRO A 123 -17.38 4.14 -9.98
CA PRO A 123 -16.25 3.24 -10.19
C PRO A 123 -15.45 3.69 -11.42
N THR A 124 -14.13 3.80 -11.27
CA THR A 124 -13.26 4.06 -12.43
C THR A 124 -13.31 2.83 -13.34
N PRO A 125 -13.71 2.97 -14.62
CA PRO A 125 -13.64 1.88 -15.57
C PRO A 125 -12.19 1.43 -15.70
N ILE A 126 -11.96 0.13 -15.53
CA ILE A 126 -10.67 -0.50 -15.80
C ILE A 126 -10.89 -1.35 -17.05
N ASP A 127 -10.36 -0.88 -18.17
CA ASP A 127 -10.46 -1.55 -19.48
C ASP A 127 -9.05 -1.92 -19.95
N ASP A 128 -8.44 -2.84 -19.20
CA ASP A 128 -7.08 -3.34 -19.43
C ASP A 128 -7.06 -4.82 -19.86
N GLY A 129 -8.24 -5.43 -20.02
CA GLY A 129 -8.38 -6.84 -20.41
C GLY A 129 -8.21 -7.84 -19.27
N PHE A 130 -7.99 -7.39 -18.02
CA PHE A 130 -7.87 -8.27 -16.85
C PHE A 130 -9.17 -8.37 -16.04
N SER A 131 -9.27 -9.43 -15.23
CA SER A 131 -10.39 -9.63 -14.31
C SER A 131 -10.07 -9.01 -12.95
N TRP A 132 -10.96 -8.13 -12.49
CA TRP A 132 -10.81 -7.40 -11.23
C TRP A 132 -11.95 -7.72 -10.28
N THR A 133 -11.60 -8.09 -9.04
CA THR A 133 -12.54 -8.10 -7.92
C THR A 133 -12.62 -6.69 -7.33
N ARG A 134 -13.83 -6.18 -7.10
CA ARG A 134 -14.05 -4.83 -6.57
C ARG A 134 -14.57 -4.88 -5.14
N ILE A 135 -14.02 -4.04 -4.28
CA ILE A 135 -14.39 -3.95 -2.86
C ILE A 135 -14.65 -2.50 -2.52
N ASP A 136 -15.87 -2.19 -2.10
CA ASP A 136 -16.22 -0.85 -1.64
C ASP A 136 -15.68 -0.61 -0.23
N ILE A 137 -15.08 0.56 -0.03
CA ILE A 137 -14.60 1.02 1.29
C ILE A 137 -15.26 2.36 1.65
N PRO A 138 -15.34 2.74 2.93
CA PRO A 138 -15.81 4.06 3.33
C PRO A 138 -14.98 5.20 2.73
N GLU A 139 -15.63 6.33 2.43
CA GLU A 139 -14.94 7.52 1.94
C GLU A 139 -14.10 8.14 3.06
N LEU A 140 -12.80 8.28 2.80
CA LEU A 140 -11.87 8.95 3.70
C LEU A 140 -11.07 9.98 2.91
N GLU A 141 -11.39 11.26 3.09
CA GLU A 141 -10.67 12.40 2.52
C GLU A 141 -9.35 12.68 3.27
N ILE A 142 -8.46 11.70 3.29
CA ILE A 142 -7.15 11.80 3.93
C ILE A 142 -6.08 11.41 2.92
N SER A 143 -5.18 12.36 2.59
CA SER A 143 -4.05 12.13 1.69
C SER A 143 -2.72 12.26 2.42
N SER A 144 -1.74 11.43 2.07
CA SER A 144 -0.40 11.54 2.64
C SER A 144 0.28 12.87 2.30
N THR A 145 -0.09 13.51 1.19
CA THR A 145 0.43 14.83 0.82
C THR A 145 -0.03 15.90 1.79
N GLU A 146 -1.32 15.96 2.10
CA GLU A 146 -1.87 16.91 3.08
C GLU A 146 -1.31 16.63 4.49
N LEU A 147 -1.15 15.36 4.89
CA LEU A 147 -0.58 15.04 6.20
C LEU A 147 0.88 15.52 6.34
N ARG A 148 1.70 15.35 5.31
CA ARG A 148 3.08 15.87 5.33
C ARG A 148 3.11 17.39 5.38
N GLN A 149 2.23 18.06 4.64
CA GLN A 149 2.11 19.51 4.67
C GLN A 149 1.68 20.02 6.05
N ARG A 150 0.68 19.39 6.67
CA ARG A 150 0.26 19.71 8.05
C ARG A 150 1.42 19.63 9.04
N VAL A 151 2.21 18.56 9.00
CA VAL A 151 3.37 18.42 9.90
C VAL A 151 4.41 19.52 9.65
N GLY A 152 4.70 19.84 8.38
CA GLY A 152 5.62 20.92 8.01
C GLY A 152 5.13 22.31 8.46
N ASP A 153 3.82 22.52 8.48
CA ASP A 153 3.18 23.74 8.97
C ASP A 153 3.05 23.78 10.51
N GLY A 154 3.55 22.76 11.23
CA GLY A 154 3.38 22.64 12.68
C GLY A 154 1.93 22.35 13.12
N ARG A 155 1.07 21.91 12.20
CA ARG A 155 -0.32 21.52 12.47
C ARG A 155 -0.39 20.06 12.93
N SER A 156 -1.29 19.77 13.87
CA SER A 156 -1.52 18.40 14.33
C SER A 156 -2.12 17.52 13.21
N ILE A 157 -1.75 16.24 13.25
CA ILE A 157 -2.30 15.16 12.43
C ILE A 157 -3.00 14.09 13.28
N ASP A 158 -3.27 14.39 14.55
CA ASP A 158 -4.01 13.52 15.46
C ASP A 158 -5.37 13.15 14.86
N TYR A 159 -5.78 11.90 15.05
CA TYR A 159 -7.01 11.33 14.50
C TYR A 159 -7.07 11.21 12.96
N LEU A 160 -6.11 11.76 12.22
CA LEU A 160 -5.99 11.57 10.76
C LEU A 160 -5.12 10.36 10.39
N THR A 161 -4.37 9.85 11.38
CA THR A 161 -3.54 8.64 11.29
C THR A 161 -3.45 8.02 12.70
N PRO A 162 -3.07 6.73 12.84
CA PRO A 162 -2.93 6.12 14.16
C PRO A 162 -1.94 6.89 15.05
N ALA A 163 -2.23 6.98 16.34
CA ALA A 163 -1.40 7.72 17.30
C ALA A 163 0.05 7.23 17.32
N ALA A 164 0.28 5.92 17.17
CA ALA A 164 1.61 5.34 17.07
C ALA A 164 2.41 5.87 15.85
N VAL A 165 1.74 6.16 14.74
CA VAL A 165 2.37 6.79 13.56
C VAL A 165 2.73 8.24 13.84
N VAL A 166 1.89 8.98 14.59
CA VAL A 166 2.19 10.35 15.01
C VAL A 166 3.45 10.38 15.88
N THR A 167 3.54 9.48 16.87
CA THR A 167 4.72 9.30 17.71
C THR A 167 5.96 8.99 16.86
N CYS A 168 5.86 8.00 15.95
CA CYS A 168 6.95 7.62 15.06
C CYS A 168 7.45 8.80 14.20
N ILE A 169 6.56 9.61 13.64
CA ILE A 169 6.91 10.81 12.86
C ILE A 169 7.67 11.81 13.73
N SER A 170 7.21 12.03 14.98
CA SER A 170 7.82 12.97 15.90
C SER A 170 9.23 12.56 16.33
N GLU A 171 9.40 11.30 16.75
CA GLU A 171 10.67 10.76 17.24
C GLU A 171 11.75 10.75 16.16
N ARG A 172 11.36 10.51 14.91
CA ARG A 172 12.26 10.48 13.75
C ARG A 172 12.47 11.85 13.10
N GLY A 173 11.79 12.90 13.58
CA GLY A 173 11.89 14.25 13.02
C GLY A 173 11.44 14.34 11.55
N LEU A 174 10.45 13.53 11.15
CA LEU A 174 10.00 13.49 9.75
C LEU A 174 9.09 14.67 9.42
N TYR A 175 9.19 15.15 8.18
CA TYR A 175 8.32 16.18 7.58
C TYR A 175 8.35 17.56 8.24
N ARG A 176 9.38 17.84 9.02
CA ARG A 176 9.69 19.17 9.58
C ARG A 176 10.67 19.92 8.70
#